data_AF-A0A7C1W861-F1
#
_entry.id   AF-A0A7C1W861-F1
#
_cell.length_a   1.000
_cell.length_b   1.000
_cell.length_c   1.000
_cell.angle_alpha   90.00
_cell.angle_beta   90.00
_cell.angle_gamma   90.00
#
_symmetry.space_group_name_H-M   'P 1'
#
loop_
_entity.id
_entity.type
_entity.pdbx_description
1 polymer ?
#
loop_
_entity_poly.entity_id
_entity_poly.type
_entity_poly.pdbx_seq_one_letter_code
_entity_poly.pdbx_strand_id
1 'polypeptide(L)'
;MIYNDFITLDGLPKEAFDYKLGNRSALEWIIKQYCLKVDKRSSIVNDPNRVDDEHYILELLKKVTTVSLETLKVIEQLTELKIR
;
A
#
# COMPACT_ATOMS: atom_id res chain seq x y z
N MET A 1 4.84 -10.83 -3.02
CA MET A 1 3.46 -10.36 -3.32
C MET A 1 3.27 -10.40 -4.82
N ILE A 2 2.20 -11.04 -5.32
CA ILE A 2 1.91 -11.10 -6.76
C ILE A 2 1.19 -9.81 -7.17
N TYR A 3 1.73 -9.09 -8.15
CA TYR A 3 1.13 -7.85 -8.66
C TYR A 3 0.23 -8.15 -9.86
N ASN A 4 0.76 -8.86 -10.85
CA ASN A 4 0.04 -9.38 -12.01
C ASN A 4 0.76 -10.65 -12.54
N ASP A 5 0.33 -11.16 -13.69
CA ASP A 5 0.90 -12.38 -14.29
C ASP A 5 2.38 -12.27 -14.69
N PHE A 6 2.91 -11.06 -14.79
CA PHE A 6 4.28 -10.79 -15.25
C PHE A 6 5.19 -10.25 -14.14
N ILE A 7 4.62 -9.66 -13.09
CA ILE A 7 5.35 -8.92 -12.05
C ILE A 7 5.02 -9.52 -10.69
N THR A 8 6.07 -9.95 -10.00
CA THR A 8 6.04 -10.31 -8.58
C THR A 8 6.95 -9.37 -7.82
N LEU A 9 6.43 -8.82 -6.73
CA LEU A 9 7.17 -7.95 -5.83
C LEU A 9 7.73 -8.79 -4.69
N ASP A 10 9.05 -8.90 -4.64
CA ASP A 10 9.78 -9.60 -3.61
C ASP A 10 10.56 -8.62 -2.70
N GLY A 11 10.98 -9.10 -1.54
CA GLY A 11 11.80 -8.31 -0.60
C GLY A 11 11.06 -7.22 0.15
N LEU A 12 9.72 -7.21 0.13
CA LEU A 12 8.91 -6.30 0.95
C LEU A 12 9.09 -6.66 2.44
N PRO A 13 9.60 -5.74 3.29
CA PRO A 13 9.71 -5.99 4.73
C PRO A 13 8.33 -6.27 5.33
N LYS A 14 8.23 -7.29 6.19
CA LYS A 14 6.94 -7.70 6.77
C LYS A 14 6.37 -6.61 7.67
N GLU A 15 7.25 -5.88 8.34
CA GLU A 15 6.98 -4.77 9.23
C GLU A 15 6.23 -3.64 8.51
N ALA A 16 6.39 -3.49 7.19
CA ALA A 16 5.67 -2.47 6.43
C ALA A 16 4.14 -2.68 6.45
N PHE A 17 3.66 -3.86 6.83
CA PHE A 17 2.23 -4.17 7.02
C PHE A 17 1.71 -3.85 8.42
N ASP A 18 2.57 -3.46 9.36
CA ASP A 18 2.19 -3.15 10.74
C ASP A 18 1.68 -1.72 10.90
N TYR A 19 2.02 -0.81 9.97
CA TYR A 19 1.44 0.52 9.95
C TYR A 19 -0.03 0.47 9.52
N LYS A 20 -0.94 0.55 10.49
CA LYS A 20 -2.40 0.47 10.31
C LYS A 20 -3.07 1.84 10.18
N LEU A 21 -4.00 1.93 9.23
CA LEU A 21 -4.93 3.03 9.03
C LEU A 21 -6.36 2.47 9.14
N GLY A 22 -6.98 2.67 10.30
CA GLY A 22 -8.24 2.02 10.64
C GLY A 22 -8.04 0.51 10.85
N ASN A 23 -8.73 -0.31 10.06
CA ASN A 23 -8.72 -1.77 10.20
C ASN A 23 -7.74 -2.52 9.27
N ARG A 24 -6.92 -1.79 8.49
CA ARG A 24 -6.00 -2.35 7.48
C ARG A 24 -4.67 -1.63 7.49
N SER A 25 -3.63 -2.27 6.97
CA SER A 25 -2.36 -1.60 6.74
C SER A 25 -2.44 -0.62 5.57
N ALA A 26 -1.54 0.36 5.53
CA ALA A 26 -1.44 1.26 4.38
C ALA A 26 -1.22 0.50 3.06
N LEU A 27 -0.40 -0.56 3.07
CA LEU A 27 -0.19 -1.41 1.89
C LEU A 27 -1.44 -2.20 1.49
N GLU A 28 -2.18 -2.74 2.46
CA GLU A 28 -3.46 -3.43 2.20
C GLU A 28 -4.49 -2.50 1.58
N TRP A 29 -4.49 -1.22 1.96
CA TRP A 29 -5.32 -0.20 1.31
C TRP A 29 -4.98 -0.03 -0.17
N ILE A 30 -3.69 0.07 -0.51
CA ILE A 30 -3.25 0.17 -1.92
C ILE A 30 -3.70 -1.06 -2.71
N ILE A 31 -3.40 -2.26 -2.22
CA ILE A 31 -3.77 -3.52 -2.89
C ILE A 31 -5.28 -3.59 -3.15
N LYS A 32 -6.10 -3.16 -2.18
CA LYS A 32 -7.55 -3.18 -2.34
C LYS A 32 -8.08 -2.11 -3.27
N GLN A 33 -7.50 -0.91 -3.29
CA GLN A 33 -8.05 0.20 -4.08
C GLN A 33 -7.55 0.18 -5.52
N TYR A 34 -6.28 -0.15 -5.75
CA TYR A 34 -5.65 -0.18 -7.06
C TYR A 34 -5.82 -1.54 -7.74
N CYS A 35 -7.07 -1.96 -7.89
CA CYS A 35 -7.47 -3.16 -8.62
C CYS A 35 -8.65 -2.83 -9.53
N LEU A 36 -8.65 -3.38 -10.75
CA LEU A 36 -9.75 -3.23 -11.71
C LEU A 36 -11.04 -3.79 -11.10
N LYS A 37 -12.07 -2.94 -11.02
CA LYS A 37 -13.37 -3.34 -10.49
C LYS A 37 -14.47 -2.91 -11.43
N VAL A 38 -15.47 -3.77 -11.57
CA VAL A 38 -16.70 -3.46 -12.29
C VAL A 38 -17.84 -3.49 -11.27
N ASP A 39 -18.51 -2.35 -11.09
CA ASP A 39 -19.69 -2.31 -10.23
C ASP A 39 -20.85 -3.03 -10.93
N LYS A 40 -21.37 -4.09 -10.30
CA LYS A 40 -22.39 -4.95 -10.92
C LYS A 40 -23.72 -4.25 -11.16
N ARG A 41 -24.04 -3.23 -10.37
CA ARG A 41 -25.35 -2.55 -10.44
C ARG A 41 -25.35 -1.47 -11.52
N SER A 42 -24.27 -0.71 -11.63
CA SER A 42 -24.13 0.42 -12.55
C SER A 42 -23.36 0.08 -13.83
N SER A 43 -22.66 -1.06 -13.87
CA SER A 43 -21.71 -1.43 -14.93
C SER A 43 -20.54 -0.45 -15.09
N ILE A 44 -20.31 0.44 -14.11
CA ILE A 44 -19.19 1.38 -14.14
C ILE A 44 -17.88 0.61 -13.90
N VAL A 45 -16.94 0.79 -14.81
CA VAL A 45 -15.57 0.26 -14.70
C VAL A 45 -14.71 1.27 -13.94
N ASN A 46 -14.13 0.82 -12.85
CA ASN A 46 -13.10 1.53 -12.10
C ASN A 46 -11.75 0.88 -12.42
N ASP A 47 -11.05 1.47 -13.39
CA ASP A 47 -9.72 1.06 -13.80
C ASP A 47 -8.68 2.05 -13.21
N PRO A 48 -7.79 1.60 -12.31
CA PRO A 48 -6.77 2.45 -11.73
C PRO A 48 -5.52 2.63 -12.62
N ASN A 49 -5.40 1.89 -13.73
CA ASN A 49 -4.24 1.96 -14.61
C ASN A 49 -4.19 3.30 -15.35
N ARG A 50 -3.00 3.90 -15.41
CA ARG A 50 -2.75 5.18 -16.06
C ARG A 50 -1.93 4.95 -17.32
N VAL A 51 -2.49 5.31 -18.47
CA VAL A 51 -1.80 5.17 -19.77
C VAL A 51 -0.66 6.17 -19.96
N ASP A 52 -0.70 7.28 -19.22
CA ASP A 52 0.31 8.32 -19.19
C ASP A 52 1.45 8.04 -18.18
N ASP A 53 1.23 7.12 -17.24
CA ASP A 53 2.23 6.70 -16.25
C ASP A 53 1.98 5.24 -15.82
N GLU A 54 2.45 4.31 -16.65
CA GLU A 54 2.25 2.87 -16.46
C GLU A 54 2.90 2.33 -15.17
N HIS A 55 3.92 3.04 -14.65
CA HIS A 55 4.65 2.64 -13.44
C HIS A 55 4.08 3.25 -12.16
N TYR A 56 3.08 4.13 -12.26
CA TYR A 56 2.53 4.87 -11.13
C TYR A 56 2.19 3.99 -9.93
N ILE A 57 1.48 2.87 -10.15
CA ILE A 57 1.00 2.02 -9.05
C ILE A 57 2.17 1.30 -8.37
N LEU A 58 3.17 0.85 -9.13
CA LEU A 58 4.37 0.20 -8.60
C LEU A 58 5.19 1.20 -7.77
N GLU A 59 5.37 2.42 -8.27
CA GLU A 59 6.07 3.48 -7.55
C GLU A 59 5.31 3.93 -6.30
N LEU A 60 3.99 4.02 -6.38
CA LEU A 60 3.14 4.29 -5.23
C LEU A 60 3.32 3.24 -4.14
N LEU A 61 3.35 1.96 -4.50
CA LEU A 61 3.56 0.89 -3.53
C LEU A 61 4.93 1.01 -2.84
N LYS A 62 6.02 1.25 -3.60
CA LYS A 62 7.37 1.46 -3.03
C LYS A 62 7.40 2.64 -2.04
N LYS A 63 6.76 3.76 -2.42
CA LYS A 63 6.64 4.94 -1.55
C LYS A 63 5.86 4.62 -0.28
N VAL A 64 4.73 3.93 -0.39
CA VAL A 64 3.91 3.55 0.77
C VAL A 64 4.64 2.57 1.67
N THR A 65 5.40 1.60 1.13
CA THR A 65 6.28 0.73 1.93
C THR A 65 7.26 1.55 2.77
N THR A 66 7.91 2.54 2.15
CA THR A 66 8.86 3.42 2.84
C THR A 66 8.16 4.25 3.91
N VAL A 67 7.03 4.89 3.58
CA VAL A 67 6.24 5.69 4.54
C VAL A 67 5.79 4.85 5.72
N SER A 68 5.35 3.61 5.50
CA SER A 68 4.97 2.69 6.59
C SER A 68 6.13 2.46 7.56
N LEU A 69 7.31 2.12 7.03
CA LEU A 69 8.48 1.82 7.85
C LEU A 69 8.99 3.04 8.62
N GLU A 70 9.09 4.19 7.97
CA GLU A 70 9.51 5.43 8.63
C GLU A 70 8.51 5.86 9.70
N THR A 71 7.22 5.66 9.46
CA THR A 71 6.18 5.98 10.46
C THR A 71 6.30 5.07 11.69
N LEU A 72 6.57 3.78 11.50
CA LEU A 72 6.79 2.85 12.62
C LEU A 72 7.99 3.25 13.47
N LYS A 73 9.10 3.68 12.83
CA LYS A 73 10.28 4.20 13.55
C LYS A 73 9.92 5.43 14.40
N VAL A 74 9.13 6.36 13.87
CA VAL A 74 8.68 7.54 14.64
C VAL A 74 7.80 7.12 15.82
N ILE A 75 6.90 6.15 15.63
CA ILE A 75 6.06 5.63 16.71
C ILE A 75 6.89 4.98 17.82
N GLU A 76 7.92 4.20 17.45
CA GLU A 76 8.85 3.57 18.39
C GLU A 76 9.59 4.64 19.22
N GLN A 77 10.17 5.64 18.56
CA GLN A 77 10.84 6.76 19.23
C GLN A 77 9.92 7.51 20.19
N LEU A 78 8.67 7.77 19.80
CA LEU A 78 7.68 8.42 20.67
C LEU A 78 7.29 7.55 21.87
N THR A 79 7.31 6.23 21.72
CA THR A 79 7.01 5.29 22.80
C THR A 79 8.14 5.24 23.82
N GLU A 80 9.39 5.28 23.37
CA GLU A 80 10.59 5.37 24.21
C GLU A 80 10.65 6.69 25.00
N LEU A 81 10.15 7.78 24.41
CA LEU A 81 10.10 9.10 25.04
C LEU A 81 9.01 9.24 26.11
N LYS A 82 8.15 8.25 26.35
CA LYS A 82 7.20 8.29 27.47
C LYS A 82 7.97 8.26 28.79
N ILE A 83 8.21 9.47 29.31
CA ILE A 83 8.71 9.76 30.65
C ILE A 83 7.80 9.05 31.67
N ARG A 84 8.41 8.30 32.60
CA ARG A 84 7.74 7.70 33.76
C ARG A 84 7.22 8.75 34.73
#